data_AF-A0AAD7FHF5-F1
#
_entry.id   AF-A0AAD7FHF5-F1
#
_cell.length_a   1.000
_cell.length_b   1.000
_cell.length_c   1.000
_cell.angle_alpha   90.00
_cell.angle_beta   90.00
_cell.angle_gamma   90.00
#
_symmetry.space_group_name_H-M   'P 1'
#
loop_
_entity.id
_entity.type
_entity.pdbx_description
1 polymer ?
#
loop_
_entity_poly.entity_id
_entity_poly.type
_entity_poly.pdbx_seq_one_letter_code
_entity_poly.pdbx_strand_id
1 'polypeptide(L)'
;MALPLSDDRPVFPPEIERHIFELSALARPVLVPKLIFVAWRIKQWIEPILYRTIVLGRARSTMDGYPAFTSEALLSAIQTKAPGFIATAVQNLSIYDSAAGYEEILSACTGVTNLRVLSLDTAFSAHIPSTLTQLYVYDFPHESSAFLFSQLTHLDVMGLNFLDIDLDAFHSSVALLPHLTHVSFSDRDYTPIFLRLLRGCPKIEVFFYCDQDDEPLLDQETLAEDPRFVVLRLRAGTMWNWDYDWLMGVHCGRDYWYRVERFIQKRRSGEVDRFNPGLNRTSKRYVSPGMA
;
A
#
# COMPACT_ATOMS: atom_id res chain seq x y z
N MET A 1 63.67 5.26 7.55
CA MET A 1 62.55 5.43 6.59
C MET A 1 61.84 4.09 6.49
N ALA A 2 60.65 3.97 7.08
CA ALA A 2 59.80 2.79 6.90
C ALA A 2 59.01 2.97 5.60
N LEU A 3 59.09 1.99 4.69
CA LEU A 3 58.24 1.96 3.50
C LEU A 3 56.79 1.77 3.95
N PRO A 4 55.81 2.52 3.40
CA PRO A 4 54.41 2.28 3.71
C PRO A 4 54.04 0.87 3.28
N LEU A 5 53.60 0.05 4.23
CA LEU A 5 53.02 -1.26 3.95
C LEU A 5 51.85 -1.04 3.01
N SER A 6 51.95 -1.55 1.79
CA SER A 6 50.81 -1.62 0.88
C SER A 6 49.74 -2.43 1.59
N ASP A 7 48.60 -1.79 1.86
CA ASP A 7 47.45 -2.44 2.46
C ASP A 7 46.80 -3.32 1.38
N ASP A 8 47.39 -4.50 1.13
CA ASP A 8 46.97 -5.50 0.13
C ASP A 8 45.64 -6.17 0.48
N ARG A 9 44.84 -5.55 1.35
CA ARG A 9 43.49 -6.03 1.64
C ARG A 9 42.63 -5.85 0.40
N PRO A 10 41.93 -6.90 -0.07
CA PRO A 10 41.01 -6.76 -1.18
C PRO A 10 39.91 -5.75 -0.82
N VAL A 11 39.78 -4.70 -1.63
CA VAL A 11 38.74 -3.66 -1.49
C VAL A 11 37.74 -3.82 -2.63
N PHE A 12 36.45 -3.84 -2.31
CA PHE A 12 35.41 -3.80 -3.34
C PHE A 12 35.40 -2.44 -4.05
N PRO A 13 35.15 -2.39 -5.37
CA PRO A 13 34.80 -1.15 -6.05
C PRO A 13 33.57 -0.49 -5.38
N PRO A 14 33.50 0.86 -5.30
CA PRO A 14 32.40 1.56 -4.63
C PRO A 14 31.01 1.19 -5.13
N GLU A 15 30.87 0.85 -6.42
CA GLU A 15 29.60 0.46 -7.04
C GLU A 15 29.11 -0.89 -6.51
N ILE A 16 30.03 -1.82 -6.29
CA ILE A 16 29.73 -3.15 -5.74
C ILE A 16 29.37 -3.01 -4.26
N GLU A 17 30.12 -2.21 -3.51
CA GLU A 17 29.80 -1.90 -2.12
C GLU A 17 28.40 -1.29 -2.01
N ARG A 18 28.09 -0.27 -2.82
CA ARG A 18 26.77 0.36 -2.89
C ARG A 18 25.68 -0.66 -3.15
N HIS A 19 25.85 -1.50 -4.16
CA HIS A 19 24.86 -2.51 -4.52
C HIS A 19 24.59 -3.49 -3.37
N ILE A 20 25.64 -3.95 -2.67
CA ILE A 20 25.49 -4.84 -1.50
C ILE A 20 24.68 -4.16 -0.39
N PHE A 21 24.98 -2.91 -0.06
CA PHE A 21 24.27 -2.18 0.99
C PHE A 21 22.82 -1.88 0.60
N GLU A 22 22.55 -1.46 -0.63
CA GLU A 22 21.19 -1.18 -1.11
C GLU A 22 20.34 -2.46 -1.14
N LEU A 23 20.88 -3.57 -1.66
CA LEU A 23 20.21 -4.87 -1.63
C LEU A 23 19.93 -5.34 -0.20
N SER A 24 20.89 -5.18 0.72
CA SER A 24 20.72 -5.56 2.13
C SER A 24 19.65 -4.71 2.81
N ALA A 25 19.63 -3.41 2.54
CA ALA A 25 18.63 -2.47 3.04
C ALA A 25 17.22 -2.80 2.53
N LEU A 26 17.07 -3.10 1.24
CA LEU A 26 15.79 -3.47 0.63
C LEU A 26 15.29 -4.84 1.11
N ALA A 27 16.19 -5.82 1.25
CA ALA A 27 15.85 -7.16 1.72
C ALA A 27 15.51 -7.20 3.21
N ARG A 28 16.13 -6.32 4.02
CA ARG A 28 15.92 -6.25 5.48
C ARG A 28 15.82 -4.79 5.95
N PRO A 29 14.66 -4.13 5.74
CA PRO A 29 14.44 -2.72 6.12
C PRO A 29 14.76 -2.42 7.59
N VAL A 30 14.57 -3.39 8.49
CA VAL A 30 14.92 -3.30 9.93
C VAL A 30 16.40 -2.96 10.19
N LEU A 31 17.29 -3.30 9.25
CA LEU A 31 18.72 -3.04 9.37
C LEU A 31 19.10 -1.64 8.89
N VAL A 32 18.24 -0.95 8.14
CA VAL A 32 18.54 0.35 7.54
C VAL A 32 19.08 1.36 8.56
N PRO A 33 18.48 1.53 9.77
CA PRO A 33 19.02 2.43 10.78
C PRO A 33 20.43 2.07 11.26
N LYS A 34 20.84 0.80 11.16
CA LYS A 34 22.21 0.38 11.51
C LYS A 34 23.18 0.58 10.33
N LEU A 35 22.73 0.28 9.11
CA LEU A 35 23.55 0.38 7.90
C LEU A 35 24.00 1.82 7.63
N ILE A 36 23.16 2.82 7.91
CA ILE A 36 23.51 4.23 7.73
C ILE A 36 24.70 4.70 8.60
N PHE A 37 25.06 3.98 9.67
CA PHE A 37 26.18 4.33 10.54
C PHE A 37 27.50 3.67 10.15
N VAL A 38 27.53 2.83 9.11
CA VAL A 38 28.75 2.11 8.71
C VAL A 38 29.82 3.05 8.17
N ALA A 39 29.46 3.93 7.24
CA ALA A 39 30.33 5.00 6.74
C ALA A 39 29.49 6.12 6.11
N TRP A 40 30.08 7.30 5.92
CA TRP A 40 29.38 8.45 5.37
C TRP A 40 28.81 8.20 3.96
N ARG A 41 29.56 7.55 3.07
CA ARG A 41 29.07 7.19 1.73
C ARG A 41 27.88 6.21 1.79
N ILE A 42 27.91 5.25 2.73
CA ILE A 42 26.80 4.32 2.94
C ILE A 42 25.56 5.07 3.40
N LYS A 43 25.70 6.03 4.32
CA LYS A 43 24.60 6.90 4.71
C LYS A 43 23.95 7.56 3.48
N GLN A 44 24.74 8.14 2.58
CA GLN A 44 24.19 8.80 1.39
C GLN A 44 23.41 7.85 0.48
N TRP A 45 23.87 6.61 0.33
CA TRP A 45 23.20 5.61 -0.51
C TRP A 45 21.93 5.05 0.14
N ILE A 46 21.94 4.87 1.46
CA ILE A 46 20.90 4.15 2.20
C ILE A 46 19.84 5.07 2.81
N GLU A 47 20.17 6.34 3.07
CA GLU A 47 19.23 7.29 3.64
C GLU A 47 17.95 7.47 2.81
N PRO A 48 17.97 7.54 1.45
CA PRO A 48 16.74 7.53 0.67
C PRO A 48 15.86 6.28 0.91
N ILE A 49 16.48 5.11 1.15
CA ILE A 49 15.75 3.86 1.42
C ILE A 49 15.06 3.91 2.79
N LEU A 50 15.67 4.59 3.78
CA LEU A 50 15.06 4.79 5.10
C LEU A 50 13.74 5.56 5.02
N TYR A 51 13.67 6.58 4.16
CA TYR A 51 12.49 7.43 4.00
C TYR A 51 11.50 6.91 2.95
N ARG A 52 11.84 5.86 2.20
CA ARG A 52 11.01 5.36 1.09
C ARG A 52 9.60 4.95 1.51
N THR A 53 9.49 4.36 2.70
CA THR A 53 8.24 3.88 3.27
C THR A 53 8.11 4.44 4.68
N ILE A 54 7.10 5.28 4.88
CA ILE A 54 6.84 5.93 6.16
C ILE A 54 5.50 5.45 6.70
N VAL A 55 5.52 5.09 7.98
CA VAL A 55 4.32 4.73 8.74
C VAL A 55 4.19 5.68 9.94
N LEU A 56 3.11 6.44 9.98
CA LEU A 56 2.78 7.43 11.01
C LEU A 56 1.67 6.94 11.93
N GLY A 57 1.75 7.29 13.22
CA GLY A 57 0.64 7.16 14.16
C GLY A 57 0.40 5.76 14.75
N ARG A 58 1.33 4.81 14.60
CA ARG A 58 1.16 3.45 15.13
C ARG A 58 2.17 3.09 16.22
N ALA A 59 1.65 2.61 17.36
CA ALA A 59 2.48 1.97 18.38
C ALA A 59 3.15 0.71 17.81
N ARG A 60 4.41 0.48 18.16
CA ARG A 60 5.42 -0.41 17.53
C ARG A 60 5.04 -1.90 17.33
N SER A 61 3.84 -2.38 17.64
CA SER A 61 3.57 -3.81 17.87
C SER A 61 3.08 -4.65 16.68
N THR A 62 2.84 -4.09 15.50
CA THR A 62 2.17 -4.82 14.39
C THR A 62 2.94 -4.84 13.07
N MET A 63 4.01 -4.04 12.96
CA MET A 63 4.91 -3.99 11.80
C MET A 63 6.35 -4.20 12.25
N ASP A 64 6.61 -5.31 12.94
CA ASP A 64 7.94 -5.65 13.43
C ASP A 64 8.98 -5.56 12.31
N GLY A 65 9.97 -4.70 12.52
CA GLY A 65 11.07 -4.50 11.58
C GLY A 65 10.97 -3.26 10.70
N TYR A 66 9.92 -2.43 10.83
CA TYR A 66 9.84 -1.16 10.11
C TYR A 66 10.03 0.04 11.05
N PRO A 67 10.81 1.06 10.64
CA PRO A 67 10.91 2.28 11.40
C PRO A 67 9.56 3.02 11.34
N ALA A 68 8.82 2.99 12.44
CA ALA A 68 7.67 3.87 12.64
C ALA A 68 8.17 5.28 12.96
N PHE A 69 7.57 6.28 12.32
CA PHE A 69 7.84 7.69 12.56
C PHE A 69 6.73 8.28 13.42
N THR A 70 7.12 9.17 14.34
CA THR A 70 6.16 10.12 14.89
C THR A 70 6.02 11.28 13.89
N SER A 71 4.89 11.99 13.93
CA SER A 71 4.66 13.15 13.08
C SER A 71 5.73 14.21 13.31
N GLU A 72 6.12 14.46 14.56
CA GLU A 72 7.16 15.42 14.93
C GLU A 72 8.53 15.02 14.37
N ALA A 73 8.87 13.73 14.40
CA ALA A 73 10.13 13.23 13.84
C ALA A 73 10.18 13.44 12.31
N LEU A 74 9.06 13.24 11.62
CA LEU A 74 8.98 13.49 10.18
C LEU A 74 9.00 14.99 9.85
N LEU A 75 8.25 15.81 10.57
CA LEU A 75 8.26 17.27 10.43
C LEU A 75 9.67 17.83 10.68
N SER A 76 10.36 17.34 11.70
CA SER A 76 11.76 17.69 11.95
C SER A 76 12.68 17.26 10.79
N ALA A 77 12.45 16.09 10.20
CA ALA A 77 13.18 15.67 8.99
C ALA A 77 12.87 16.59 7.80
N ILE A 78 11.62 16.99 7.58
CA ILE A 78 11.23 17.94 6.53
C ILE A 78 12.00 19.25 6.67
N GLN A 79 12.15 19.77 7.89
CA GLN A 79 12.85 21.02 8.16
C GLN A 79 14.38 20.93 8.06
N THR A 80 14.96 19.77 8.36
CA THR A 80 16.42 19.60 8.46
C THR A 80 17.07 19.01 7.21
N LYS A 81 16.31 18.35 6.35
CA LYS A 81 16.81 17.79 5.08
C LYS A 81 16.89 18.87 4.00
N ALA A 82 17.68 18.58 2.96
CA ALA A 82 17.75 19.44 1.80
C ALA A 82 16.35 19.61 1.16
N PRO A 83 16.01 20.80 0.64
CA PRO A 83 14.75 21.02 -0.06
C PRO A 83 14.55 19.98 -1.17
N GLY A 84 13.37 19.36 -1.22
CA GLY A 84 13.03 18.32 -2.20
C GLY A 84 13.54 16.91 -1.87
N PHE A 85 14.37 16.73 -0.83
CA PHE A 85 14.80 15.38 -0.42
C PHE A 85 13.60 14.52 0.01
N ILE A 86 12.77 15.01 0.93
CA ILE A 86 11.59 14.27 1.40
C ILE A 86 10.59 14.05 0.25
N ALA A 87 10.38 15.08 -0.57
CA ALA A 87 9.50 15.02 -1.73
C ALA A 87 9.82 13.85 -2.67
N THR A 88 11.11 13.56 -2.88
CA THR A 88 11.56 12.50 -3.80
C THR A 88 11.84 11.17 -3.11
N ALA A 89 12.20 11.20 -1.82
CA ALA A 89 12.53 9.99 -1.08
C ALA A 89 11.26 9.22 -0.68
N VAL A 90 10.19 9.90 -0.26
CA VAL A 90 8.97 9.26 0.24
C VAL A 90 8.07 8.83 -0.91
N GLN A 91 7.85 7.52 -1.04
CA GLN A 91 6.98 6.94 -2.09
C GLN A 91 5.73 6.27 -1.51
N ASN A 92 5.86 5.72 -0.30
CA ASN A 92 4.79 4.99 0.38
C ASN A 92 4.54 5.63 1.73
N LEU A 93 3.32 6.08 1.97
CA LEU A 93 2.94 6.78 3.19
C LEU A 93 1.69 6.14 3.78
N SER A 94 1.78 5.68 5.03
CA SER A 94 0.65 5.17 5.79
C SER A 94 0.42 6.04 7.01
N ILE A 95 -0.79 6.55 7.19
CA ILE A 95 -1.19 7.46 8.26
C ILE A 95 -2.33 6.79 9.05
N TYR A 96 -2.03 6.37 10.28
CA TYR A 96 -2.98 5.65 11.15
C TYR A 96 -3.74 6.54 12.12
N ASP A 97 -3.32 7.77 12.31
CA ASP A 97 -3.92 8.68 13.29
C ASP A 97 -4.15 10.05 12.63
N SER A 98 -4.98 10.89 13.24
CA SER A 98 -5.07 12.33 12.92
C SER A 98 -3.77 13.01 13.36
N ALA A 99 -2.69 12.68 12.67
CA ALA A 99 -1.38 13.24 12.87
C ALA A 99 -1.48 14.76 12.76
N ALA A 100 -1.21 15.47 13.85
CA ALA A 100 -1.01 16.91 13.79
C ALA A 100 0.05 17.21 12.71
N GLY A 101 -0.25 18.17 11.83
CA GLY A 101 0.64 18.56 10.74
C GLY A 101 0.63 17.63 9.51
N TYR A 102 -0.39 16.77 9.33
CA TYR A 102 -0.50 15.96 8.11
C TYR A 102 -0.50 16.80 6.83
N GLU A 103 -1.09 18.01 6.85
CA GLU A 103 -1.10 18.94 5.71
C GLU A 103 0.31 19.31 5.27
N GLU A 104 1.19 19.65 6.24
CA GLU A 104 2.60 19.97 6.00
C GLU A 104 3.36 18.73 5.52
N ILE A 105 3.08 17.56 6.10
CA ILE A 105 3.69 16.30 5.69
C ILE A 105 3.34 15.96 4.23
N LEU A 106 2.06 15.97 3.87
CA LEU A 106 1.60 15.65 2.52
C LEU A 106 2.12 16.67 1.50
N SER A 107 2.11 17.95 1.86
CA SER A 107 2.67 19.02 1.02
C SER A 107 4.16 18.85 0.77
N ALA A 108 4.90 18.30 1.73
CA ALA A 108 6.34 18.00 1.58
C ALA A 108 6.60 16.68 0.83
N CYS A 109 5.65 15.74 0.82
CA CYS A 109 5.81 14.39 0.27
C CYS A 109 5.18 14.25 -1.13
N THR A 110 5.53 15.14 -2.06
CA THR A 110 4.90 15.20 -3.40
C THR A 110 5.20 14.01 -4.33
N GLY A 111 6.16 13.15 -3.97
CA GLY A 111 6.49 11.91 -4.69
C GLY A 111 5.74 10.67 -4.21
N VAL A 112 4.78 10.80 -3.28
CA VAL A 112 3.99 9.65 -2.79
C VAL A 112 3.12 9.08 -3.91
N THR A 113 3.37 7.80 -4.22
CA THR A 113 2.60 7.04 -5.20
C THR A 113 1.62 6.05 -4.57
N ASN A 114 1.85 5.69 -3.30
CA ASN A 114 1.01 4.78 -2.52
C ASN A 114 0.67 5.43 -1.16
N LEU A 115 -0.61 5.75 -0.96
CA LEU A 115 -1.11 6.41 0.24
C LEU A 115 -2.14 5.54 0.94
N ARG A 116 -1.93 5.31 2.23
CA ARG A 116 -2.90 4.71 3.12
C ARG A 116 -3.26 5.66 4.24
N VAL A 117 -4.56 5.89 4.43
CA VAL A 117 -5.10 6.85 5.40
C VAL A 117 -6.36 6.28 6.02
N LEU A 118 -6.70 6.72 7.23
CA LEU A 118 -8.00 6.37 7.81
C LEU A 118 -9.12 7.13 7.11
N SER A 119 -9.03 8.46 7.01
CA SER A 119 -10.08 9.29 6.43
C SER A 119 -9.48 10.36 5.51
N LEU A 120 -10.23 10.69 4.46
CA LEU A 120 -9.95 11.79 3.55
C LEU A 120 -11.03 12.85 3.74
N ASP A 121 -10.74 13.88 4.54
CA ASP A 121 -11.59 15.06 4.56
C ASP A 121 -11.23 16.02 3.40
N THR A 122 -11.99 17.11 3.28
CA THR A 122 -11.80 18.10 2.21
C THR A 122 -10.48 18.85 2.34
N ALA A 123 -10.00 19.11 3.57
CA ALA A 123 -8.71 19.74 3.81
C ALA A 123 -7.58 18.81 3.38
N PHE A 124 -7.66 17.54 3.78
CA PHE A 124 -6.73 16.49 3.41
C PHE A 124 -6.62 16.34 1.88
N SER A 125 -7.75 16.36 1.19
CA SER A 125 -7.81 16.21 -0.28
C SER A 125 -6.98 17.26 -1.02
N ALA A 126 -6.91 18.49 -0.51
CA ALA A 126 -6.16 19.58 -1.14
C ALA A 126 -4.64 19.35 -1.19
N HIS A 127 -4.12 18.46 -0.32
CA HIS A 127 -2.69 18.16 -0.21
C HIS A 127 -2.29 16.83 -0.85
N ILE A 128 -3.23 16.14 -1.49
CA ILE A 128 -2.94 14.84 -2.12
C ILE A 128 -2.00 15.05 -3.31
N PRO A 129 -0.86 14.32 -3.37
CA PRO A 129 0.06 14.40 -4.49
C PRO A 129 -0.59 13.93 -5.79
N SER A 130 -0.34 14.66 -6.89
CA SER A 130 -0.83 14.30 -8.22
C SER A 130 -0.17 13.03 -8.79
N THR A 131 0.89 12.56 -8.16
CA THR A 131 1.61 11.30 -8.46
C THR A 131 0.94 10.08 -7.83
N LEU A 132 -0.15 10.26 -7.07
CA LEU A 132 -0.81 9.17 -6.37
C LEU A 132 -1.43 8.15 -7.34
N THR A 133 -0.98 6.90 -7.23
CA THR A 133 -1.45 5.78 -8.07
C THR A 133 -2.23 4.72 -7.29
N GLN A 134 -2.00 4.60 -5.98
CA GLN A 134 -2.69 3.65 -5.11
C GLN A 134 -3.18 4.34 -3.85
N LEU A 135 -4.44 4.14 -3.51
CA LEU A 135 -5.09 4.78 -2.37
C LEU A 135 -5.85 3.74 -1.54
N TYR A 136 -5.56 3.71 -0.25
CA TYR A 136 -6.17 2.84 0.75
C TYR A 136 -6.81 3.72 1.82
N VAL A 137 -8.13 3.63 1.98
CA VAL A 137 -8.92 4.66 2.66
C VAL A 137 -10.17 4.04 3.29
N TYR A 138 -10.63 4.54 4.44
CA TYR A 138 -11.92 4.08 4.97
C TYR A 138 -13.12 4.80 4.38
N ASP A 139 -12.96 6.10 4.13
CA ASP A 139 -14.01 6.94 3.56
C ASP A 139 -13.49 7.73 2.37
N PHE A 140 -14.03 7.43 1.18
CA PHE A 140 -13.61 8.05 -0.07
C PHE A 140 -14.45 9.29 -0.35
N PRO A 141 -13.84 10.47 -0.58
CA PRO A 141 -14.55 11.73 -0.64
C PRO A 141 -15.45 11.81 -1.88
N HIS A 142 -16.62 12.44 -1.73
CA HIS A 142 -17.62 12.56 -2.79
C HIS A 142 -17.34 13.71 -3.78
N GLU A 143 -17.65 13.44 -5.06
CA GLU A 143 -17.92 14.27 -6.26
C GLU A 143 -16.93 15.39 -6.65
N SER A 144 -16.36 16.15 -5.72
CA SER A 144 -15.56 17.34 -6.05
C SER A 144 -14.07 17.05 -6.26
N SER A 145 -13.59 15.86 -5.90
CA SER A 145 -12.16 15.55 -5.81
C SER A 145 -11.62 14.62 -6.90
N ALA A 146 -12.45 14.18 -7.87
CA ALA A 146 -12.03 13.19 -8.87
C ALA A 146 -10.80 13.63 -9.68
N PHE A 147 -10.64 14.94 -9.92
CA PHE A 147 -9.48 15.48 -10.63
C PHE A 147 -8.15 15.30 -9.88
N LEU A 148 -8.19 15.24 -8.53
CA LEU A 148 -7.01 15.02 -7.69
C LEU A 148 -6.46 13.60 -7.85
N PHE A 149 -7.33 12.67 -8.26
CA PHE A 149 -7.04 11.25 -8.43
C PHE A 149 -6.89 10.84 -9.89
N SER A 150 -6.44 11.76 -10.75
CA SER A 150 -6.33 11.51 -12.19
C SER A 150 -5.38 10.35 -12.54
N GLN A 151 -4.36 10.08 -11.71
CA GLN A 151 -3.40 8.99 -11.88
C GLN A 151 -3.76 7.72 -11.08
N LEU A 152 -4.90 7.72 -10.40
CA LEU A 152 -5.27 6.62 -9.51
C LEU A 152 -5.61 5.35 -10.32
N THR A 153 -4.92 4.27 -10.00
CA THR A 153 -5.08 2.95 -10.64
C THR A 153 -5.69 1.92 -9.70
N HIS A 154 -5.39 2.02 -8.40
CA HIS A 154 -5.87 1.13 -7.34
C HIS A 154 -6.58 1.92 -6.26
N LEU A 155 -7.81 1.52 -5.94
CA LEU A 155 -8.61 2.07 -4.85
C LEU A 155 -9.03 0.94 -3.91
N ASP A 156 -8.60 1.00 -2.67
CA ASP A 156 -9.02 0.11 -1.59
C ASP A 156 -9.86 0.87 -0.57
N VAL A 157 -11.12 0.47 -0.46
CA VAL A 157 -12.09 1.10 0.44
C VAL A 157 -12.37 0.16 1.61
N MET A 158 -11.96 0.58 2.81
CA MET A 158 -11.98 -0.23 4.03
C MET A 158 -13.08 0.20 4.99
N GLY A 159 -13.99 -0.68 5.40
CA GLY A 159 -14.88 -0.38 6.54
C GLY A 159 -15.82 0.81 6.31
N LEU A 160 -16.45 0.87 5.14
CA LEU A 160 -17.46 1.88 4.83
C LEU A 160 -18.63 1.79 5.82
N ASN A 161 -18.87 2.87 6.57
CA ASN A 161 -20.06 2.97 7.39
C ASN A 161 -21.26 3.42 6.52
N PHE A 162 -21.98 2.43 5.97
CA PHE A 162 -23.03 2.64 4.96
C PHE A 162 -24.24 3.44 5.41
N LEU A 163 -24.38 3.76 6.70
CA LEU A 163 -25.53 4.54 7.14
C LEU A 163 -25.56 5.93 6.51
N ASP A 164 -24.41 6.45 6.07
CA ASP A 164 -24.28 7.83 5.61
C ASP A 164 -23.73 7.98 4.17
N ILE A 165 -23.44 6.88 3.46
CA ILE A 165 -22.80 6.96 2.14
C ILE A 165 -23.85 7.02 1.03
N ASP A 166 -23.79 8.10 0.24
CA ASP A 166 -24.49 8.19 -1.03
C ASP A 166 -23.79 7.30 -2.08
N LEU A 167 -24.37 6.13 -2.34
CA LEU A 167 -23.85 5.15 -3.30
C LEU A 167 -23.86 5.65 -4.74
N ASP A 168 -24.80 6.54 -5.08
CA ASP A 168 -24.89 7.15 -6.40
C ASP A 168 -23.75 8.16 -6.60
N ALA A 169 -23.50 8.99 -5.59
CA ALA A 169 -22.36 9.92 -5.59
C ALA A 169 -21.02 9.17 -5.63
N PHE A 170 -20.87 8.10 -4.84
CA PHE A 170 -19.66 7.27 -4.84
C PHE A 170 -19.43 6.61 -6.21
N HIS A 171 -20.45 5.96 -6.77
CA HIS A 171 -20.38 5.37 -8.11
C HIS A 171 -19.98 6.41 -9.17
N SER A 172 -20.60 7.58 -9.14
CA SER A 172 -20.31 8.68 -10.08
C SER A 172 -18.87 9.16 -9.95
N SER A 173 -18.37 9.29 -8.72
CA SER A 173 -16.98 9.68 -8.44
C SER A 173 -15.99 8.66 -9.00
N VAL A 174 -16.23 7.36 -8.80
CA VAL A 174 -15.38 6.28 -9.33
C VAL A 174 -15.42 6.22 -10.87
N ALA A 175 -16.58 6.45 -11.47
CA ALA A 175 -16.75 6.47 -12.92
C ALA A 175 -15.88 7.57 -13.58
N LEU A 176 -15.63 8.68 -12.89
CA LEU A 176 -14.79 9.79 -13.38
C LEU A 176 -13.28 9.53 -13.34
N LEU A 177 -12.79 8.49 -12.65
CA LEU A 177 -11.34 8.24 -12.48
C LEU A 177 -10.72 7.55 -13.70
N PRO A 178 -10.01 8.25 -14.60
CA PRO A 178 -9.75 7.75 -15.96
C PRO A 178 -8.86 6.50 -16.02
N HIS A 179 -7.99 6.28 -15.01
CA HIS A 179 -7.02 5.19 -14.98
C HIS A 179 -7.34 4.10 -13.95
N LEU A 180 -8.48 4.21 -13.27
CA LEU A 180 -8.85 3.25 -12.23
C LEU A 180 -9.20 1.90 -12.84
N THR A 181 -8.40 0.88 -12.51
CA THR A 181 -8.51 -0.49 -13.01
C THR A 181 -8.74 -1.50 -11.89
N HIS A 182 -8.35 -1.16 -10.67
CA HIS A 182 -8.40 -2.03 -9.50
C HIS A 182 -9.25 -1.38 -8.40
N VAL A 183 -10.29 -2.08 -7.97
CA VAL A 183 -11.16 -1.63 -6.88
C VAL A 183 -11.33 -2.75 -5.87
N SER A 184 -11.16 -2.43 -4.59
CA SER A 184 -11.43 -3.36 -3.51
C SER A 184 -12.33 -2.77 -2.44
N PHE A 185 -13.10 -3.68 -1.86
CA PHE A 185 -13.89 -3.42 -0.68
C PHE A 185 -13.52 -4.45 0.38
N SER A 186 -13.39 -3.97 1.61
CA SER A 186 -13.37 -4.83 2.79
C SER A 186 -14.50 -4.41 3.71
N ASP A 187 -15.09 -5.39 4.38
CA ASP A 187 -16.28 -5.27 5.25
C ASP A 187 -17.61 -5.35 4.49
N ARG A 188 -18.67 -5.83 5.18
CA ARG A 188 -20.11 -6.06 4.84
C ARG A 188 -20.52 -6.34 3.38
N ASP A 189 -21.69 -6.94 3.20
CA ASP A 189 -22.25 -7.15 1.86
C ASP A 189 -22.69 -5.82 1.22
N TYR A 190 -22.00 -5.42 0.14
CA TYR A 190 -22.36 -4.26 -0.67
C TYR A 190 -22.67 -4.62 -2.12
N THR A 191 -23.31 -5.77 -2.32
CA THR A 191 -23.71 -6.28 -3.64
C THR A 191 -24.32 -5.24 -4.58
N PRO A 192 -25.25 -4.35 -4.16
CA PRO A 192 -25.84 -3.37 -5.06
C PRO A 192 -24.79 -2.42 -5.69
N ILE A 193 -23.83 -1.92 -4.92
CA ILE A 193 -22.78 -1.04 -5.43
C ILE A 193 -21.75 -1.84 -6.24
N PHE A 194 -21.46 -3.10 -5.87
CA PHE A 194 -20.56 -3.97 -6.64
C PHE A 194 -21.09 -4.17 -8.06
N LEU A 195 -22.36 -4.55 -8.20
CA LEU A 195 -23.02 -4.72 -9.49
C LEU A 195 -23.05 -3.42 -10.28
N ARG A 196 -23.32 -2.29 -9.62
CA ARG A 196 -23.36 -0.97 -10.26
C ARG A 196 -21.99 -0.58 -10.82
N LEU A 197 -20.94 -0.71 -10.03
CA LEU A 197 -19.56 -0.43 -10.46
C LEU A 197 -19.12 -1.35 -11.59
N LEU A 198 -19.35 -2.66 -11.47
CA LEU A 198 -18.98 -3.61 -12.53
C LEU A 198 -19.69 -3.30 -13.85
N ARG A 199 -20.97 -2.92 -13.82
CA ARG A 199 -21.74 -2.55 -15.02
C ARG A 199 -21.39 -1.17 -15.56
N GLY A 200 -21.20 -0.19 -14.69
CA GLY A 200 -20.99 1.22 -15.04
C GLY A 200 -19.54 1.59 -15.35
N CYS A 201 -18.57 0.80 -14.88
CA CYS A 201 -17.14 1.07 -15.03
C CYS A 201 -16.44 -0.08 -15.78
N PRO A 202 -16.53 -0.12 -17.13
CA PRO A 202 -15.94 -1.20 -17.93
C PRO A 202 -14.40 -1.24 -17.88
N LYS A 203 -13.76 -0.13 -17.51
CA LYS A 203 -12.31 -0.01 -17.29
C LYS A 203 -11.79 -0.79 -16.07
N ILE A 204 -12.66 -1.14 -15.13
CA ILE A 204 -12.26 -1.96 -13.98
C ILE A 204 -11.90 -3.34 -14.53
N GLU A 205 -10.67 -3.77 -14.26
CA GLU A 205 -10.14 -5.08 -14.64
C GLU A 205 -10.15 -6.07 -13.48
N VAL A 206 -10.03 -5.54 -12.26
CA VAL A 206 -9.97 -6.29 -11.01
C VAL A 206 -10.94 -5.68 -10.01
N PHE A 207 -11.88 -6.49 -9.56
CA PHE A 207 -12.80 -6.16 -8.49
C PHE A 207 -12.63 -7.17 -7.36
N PHE A 208 -12.12 -6.72 -6.23
CA PHE A 208 -11.79 -7.55 -5.09
C PHE A 208 -12.72 -7.28 -3.91
N TYR A 209 -13.31 -8.32 -3.35
CA TYR A 209 -14.08 -8.23 -2.12
C TYR A 209 -13.46 -9.13 -1.05
N CYS A 210 -13.12 -8.53 0.10
CA CYS A 210 -12.69 -9.28 1.26
C CYS A 210 -13.84 -9.48 2.24
N ASP A 211 -14.35 -10.70 2.23
CA ASP A 211 -15.46 -11.17 3.04
C ASP A 211 -14.93 -11.58 4.43
N GLN A 212 -15.39 -10.87 5.47
CA GLN A 212 -15.02 -11.15 6.86
C GLN A 212 -16.10 -11.95 7.59
N ASP A 213 -17.30 -12.03 7.03
CA ASP A 213 -18.44 -12.69 7.62
C ASP A 213 -18.61 -14.09 7.00
N ASP A 214 -19.24 -15.01 7.73
CA ASP A 214 -19.60 -16.33 7.20
C ASP A 214 -20.93 -16.28 6.40
N GLU A 215 -21.54 -15.11 6.28
CA GLU A 215 -22.80 -14.91 5.57
C GLU A 215 -22.59 -14.88 4.05
N PRO A 216 -23.42 -15.59 3.26
CA PRO A 216 -23.30 -15.53 1.81
C PRO A 216 -23.68 -14.14 1.29
N LEU A 217 -22.90 -13.64 0.32
CA LEU A 217 -23.26 -12.44 -0.43
C LEU A 217 -24.61 -12.60 -1.12
N LEU A 218 -25.43 -11.55 -1.08
CA LEU A 218 -26.60 -11.42 -1.94
C LEU A 218 -26.13 -11.50 -3.40
N ASP A 219 -26.89 -12.19 -4.26
CA ASP A 219 -26.57 -12.34 -5.68
C ASP A 219 -25.13 -12.80 -5.99
N GLN A 220 -24.53 -13.59 -5.08
CA GLN A 220 -23.17 -14.11 -5.25
C GLN A 220 -23.00 -14.81 -6.60
N GLU A 221 -24.03 -15.52 -7.08
CA GLU A 221 -24.02 -16.17 -8.40
C GLU A 221 -23.83 -15.16 -9.52
N THR A 222 -24.60 -14.06 -9.51
CA THR A 222 -24.51 -12.99 -10.52
C THR A 222 -23.13 -12.33 -10.50
N LEU A 223 -22.58 -12.07 -9.31
CA LEU A 223 -21.25 -11.50 -9.16
C LEU A 223 -20.15 -12.48 -9.60
N ALA A 224 -20.30 -13.77 -9.30
CA ALA A 224 -19.34 -14.82 -9.67
C ALA A 224 -19.27 -15.06 -11.18
N GLU A 225 -20.30 -14.71 -11.93
CA GLU A 225 -20.28 -14.74 -13.40
C GLU A 225 -19.35 -13.67 -14.00
N ASP A 226 -19.10 -12.55 -13.29
CA ASP A 226 -18.19 -11.53 -13.79
C ASP A 226 -16.72 -11.99 -13.64
N PRO A 227 -15.96 -12.12 -14.74
CA PRO A 227 -14.60 -12.64 -14.70
C PRO A 227 -13.63 -11.73 -13.92
N ARG A 228 -14.01 -10.49 -13.63
CA ARG A 228 -13.22 -9.50 -12.89
C ARG A 228 -13.44 -9.58 -11.38
N PHE A 229 -14.51 -10.23 -10.93
CA PHE A 229 -14.90 -10.24 -9.52
C PHE A 229 -14.26 -11.40 -8.75
N VAL A 230 -13.58 -11.11 -7.64
CA VAL A 230 -12.91 -12.09 -6.80
C VAL A 230 -13.29 -11.87 -5.34
N VAL A 231 -13.60 -12.95 -4.64
CA VAL A 231 -13.87 -12.93 -3.20
C VAL A 231 -12.71 -13.60 -2.47
N LEU A 232 -12.21 -12.96 -1.42
CA LEU A 232 -11.38 -13.61 -0.41
C LEU A 232 -12.22 -13.77 0.85
N ARG A 233 -12.54 -15.03 1.18
CA ARG A 233 -13.14 -15.36 2.47
C ARG A 233 -12.06 -15.56 3.51
N LEU A 234 -12.07 -14.72 4.54
CA LEU A 234 -11.28 -14.96 5.72
C LEU A 234 -11.98 -16.01 6.58
N ARG A 235 -11.22 -16.94 7.16
CA ARG A 235 -11.82 -17.87 8.11
C ARG A 235 -12.18 -17.11 9.38
N ALA A 236 -13.32 -17.44 9.99
CA ALA A 236 -13.67 -16.98 11.32
C ALA A 236 -12.47 -17.10 12.29
N GLY A 237 -12.15 -16.01 12.98
CA GLY A 237 -11.01 -15.92 13.90
C GLY A 237 -9.63 -15.71 13.23
N THR A 238 -9.56 -15.61 11.90
CA THR A 238 -8.34 -15.18 11.20
C THR A 238 -8.45 -13.71 10.81
N MET A 239 -7.87 -12.83 11.63
CA MET A 239 -7.75 -11.43 11.26
C MET A 239 -6.70 -11.32 10.15
N TRP A 240 -7.11 -10.82 8.98
CA TRP A 240 -6.15 -10.54 7.92
C TRP A 240 -5.24 -9.39 8.38
N ASN A 241 -3.94 -9.62 8.32
CA ASN A 241 -2.97 -8.59 8.65
C ASN A 241 -2.78 -7.70 7.41
N TRP A 242 -3.73 -6.79 7.19
CA TRP A 242 -3.72 -5.80 6.11
C TRP A 242 -2.43 -4.99 6.06
N ASP A 243 -1.84 -4.76 7.23
CA ASP A 243 -0.64 -3.96 7.39
C ASP A 243 0.59 -4.70 6.87
N TYR A 244 0.71 -5.97 7.25
CA TYR A 244 1.74 -6.85 6.70
C TYR A 244 1.57 -7.01 5.19
N ASP A 245 0.34 -7.17 4.72
CA ASP A 245 0.11 -7.39 3.30
C ASP A 245 0.39 -6.14 2.45
N TRP A 246 -0.02 -4.96 2.92
CA TRP A 246 0.35 -3.67 2.32
C TRP A 246 1.86 -3.49 2.26
N LEU A 247 2.57 -3.80 3.35
CA LEU A 247 4.05 -3.78 3.35
C LEU A 247 4.63 -4.77 2.34
N MET A 248 4.07 -5.97 2.21
CA MET A 248 4.52 -6.95 1.21
C MET A 248 4.34 -6.42 -0.22
N GLY A 249 3.25 -5.68 -0.48
CA GLY A 249 3.04 -4.95 -1.74
C GLY A 249 4.13 -3.92 -2.00
N VAL A 250 4.36 -3.03 -1.03
CA VAL A 250 5.37 -1.97 -1.11
C VAL A 250 6.78 -2.53 -1.34
N HIS A 251 7.15 -3.62 -0.68
CA HIS A 251 8.52 -4.13 -0.71
C HIS A 251 8.84 -5.06 -1.87
N CYS A 252 7.90 -5.93 -2.23
CA CYS A 252 8.17 -6.97 -3.22
C CYS A 252 7.07 -7.15 -4.27
N GLY A 253 6.03 -6.30 -4.25
CA GLY A 253 4.91 -6.39 -5.17
C GLY A 253 4.12 -7.70 -5.00
N ARG A 254 4.01 -8.22 -3.77
CA ARG A 254 3.33 -9.50 -3.47
C ARG A 254 2.25 -9.36 -2.39
N ASP A 255 1.51 -8.26 -2.44
CA ASP A 255 0.29 -8.04 -1.66
C ASP A 255 -0.88 -8.92 -2.19
N TYR A 256 -2.09 -8.62 -1.71
CA TYR A 256 -3.32 -9.25 -2.17
C TYR A 256 -3.64 -8.88 -3.61
N TRP A 257 -3.33 -7.66 -4.08
CA TRP A 257 -3.56 -7.26 -5.47
C TRP A 257 -2.87 -8.21 -6.43
N TYR A 258 -1.58 -8.47 -6.22
CA TYR A 258 -0.82 -9.43 -7.01
C TYR A 258 -1.48 -10.83 -7.03
N ARG A 259 -2.03 -11.28 -5.90
CA ARG A 259 -2.67 -12.60 -5.81
C ARG A 259 -4.02 -12.63 -6.53
N VAL A 260 -4.79 -11.56 -6.43
CA VAL A 260 -6.09 -11.40 -7.09
C VAL A 260 -5.91 -11.30 -8.60
N GLU A 261 -4.98 -10.48 -9.09
CA GLU A 261 -4.64 -10.36 -10.51
C GLU A 261 -4.27 -11.72 -11.11
N ARG A 262 -3.37 -12.45 -10.44
CA ARG A 262 -2.98 -13.79 -10.89
C ARG A 262 -4.15 -14.77 -10.91
N PHE A 263 -5.06 -14.65 -9.95
CA PHE A 263 -6.25 -15.48 -9.92
C PHE A 263 -7.19 -15.17 -11.07
N ILE A 264 -7.45 -13.89 -11.36
CA ILE A 264 -8.22 -13.43 -12.51
C ILE A 264 -7.57 -13.90 -13.82
N GLN A 265 -6.24 -13.78 -13.93
CA GLN A 265 -5.51 -14.25 -15.12
C GLN A 265 -5.71 -15.76 -15.35
N LYS A 266 -5.61 -16.56 -14.29
CA LYS A 266 -5.87 -18.01 -14.36
C LYS A 266 -7.32 -18.34 -14.72
N ARG A 267 -8.28 -17.57 -14.21
CA ARG A 267 -9.69 -17.73 -14.58
C ARG A 267 -9.92 -17.40 -16.05
N ARG A 268 -9.31 -16.31 -16.54
CA ARG A 268 -9.36 -15.90 -17.96
C ARG A 268 -8.70 -16.93 -18.89
N SER A 269 -7.64 -17.61 -18.44
CA SER A 269 -6.99 -18.69 -19.20
C SER A 269 -7.70 -20.04 -19.12
N GLY A 270 -8.70 -20.20 -18.24
CA GLY A 270 -9.40 -21.46 -18.02
C GLY A 270 -8.65 -22.47 -17.13
N GLU A 271 -7.57 -22.05 -16.46
CA GLU A 271 -6.83 -22.88 -15.50
C GLU A 271 -7.60 -23.13 -14.20
N VAL A 272 -8.54 -22.24 -13.87
CA VAL A 272 -9.38 -22.32 -12.66
C VAL A 272 -10.85 -22.19 -13.07
N ASP A 273 -11.71 -22.95 -12.41
CA ASP A 273 -13.16 -22.89 -12.62
C ASP A 273 -13.70 -21.48 -12.37
N ARG A 274 -14.61 -21.04 -13.22
CA ARG A 274 -15.31 -19.74 -13.12
C ARG A 274 -16.12 -19.64 -11.84
N PHE A 275 -16.68 -20.77 -11.39
CA PHE A 275 -17.53 -20.83 -10.21
C PHE A 275 -16.79 -20.96 -8.89
N ASN A 276 -15.45 -20.89 -8.88
CA ASN A 276 -14.71 -20.75 -7.63
C ASN A 276 -14.53 -19.25 -7.36
N PRO A 277 -15.37 -18.61 -6.54
CA PRO A 277 -15.19 -17.20 -6.20
C PRO A 277 -14.01 -16.99 -5.24
N GLY A 278 -13.55 -18.05 -4.58
CA GLY A 278 -12.72 -17.96 -3.38
C GLY A 278 -11.23 -18.26 -3.60
N LEU A 279 -10.37 -17.33 -3.17
CA LEU A 279 -8.98 -17.64 -2.81
C LEU A 279 -8.97 -18.44 -1.50
N ASN A 280 -9.18 -19.77 -1.57
CA ASN A 280 -9.08 -20.61 -0.39
C ASN A 280 -7.67 -20.58 0.18
N ARG A 281 -7.54 -20.06 1.41
CA ARG A 281 -6.28 -20.12 2.16
C ARG A 281 -6.03 -21.57 2.56
N THR A 282 -5.35 -22.34 1.71
CA THR A 282 -4.57 -23.49 2.16
C THR A 282 -3.32 -22.96 2.86
N SER A 283 -3.48 -22.17 3.93
CA SER A 283 -2.32 -21.69 4.68
C SER A 283 -1.74 -22.88 5.44
N LYS A 284 -0.61 -23.41 4.94
CA LYS A 284 0.49 -23.75 5.83
C LYS A 284 0.65 -22.53 6.76
N ARG A 285 0.51 -22.73 8.08
CA ARG A 285 0.70 -21.66 9.08
C ARG A 285 1.94 -20.86 8.68
N TYR A 286 1.78 -19.59 8.36
CA TYR A 286 2.91 -18.66 8.32
C TYR A 286 3.38 -18.56 9.77
N VAL A 287 4.29 -19.45 10.15
CA VAL A 287 5.09 -19.27 11.35
C VAL A 287 6.00 -18.11 11.00
N SER A 288 5.84 -16.98 11.70
CA SER A 288 6.73 -15.83 11.54
C SER A 288 8.17 -16.33 11.56
N PRO A 289 8.94 -16.17 10.47
CA PRO A 289 10.30 -16.67 10.41
C PRO A 289 11.15 -15.77 11.32
N GLY A 290 11.37 -16.20 12.57
CA GLY A 290 12.37 -15.61 13.47
C GLY A 290 11.84 -15.09 14.80
N MET A 291 11.64 -15.99 15.76
CA MET A 291 12.04 -15.79 17.16
C MET A 291 13.01 -16.92 17.53
N ALA A 292 14.18 -16.91 16.89
CA ALA A 292 15.34 -17.73 17.24
C ALA A 292 16.58 -16.83 17.15
#